data_AF-A0A820RNX8-F1
#
_entry.id   AF-A0A820RNX8-F1
#
_cell.length_a   1.000
_cell.length_b   1.000
_cell.length_c   1.000
_cell.angle_alpha   90.00
_cell.angle_beta   90.00
_cell.angle_gamma   90.00
#
_symmetry.space_group_name_H-M   'P 1'
#
loop_
_entity.id
_entity.type
_entity.pdbx_description
1 polymer ?
#
loop_
_entity_poly.entity_id
_entity_poly.type
_entity_poly.pdbx_seq_one_letter_code
_entity_poly.pdbx_strand_id
1 'polypeptide(L)'
;MLRFIFIKGGLIEIQQKWKCNFDSLEVEKECFPTFTFNLLQSGSDERSPGINYRFAEKYSVNGIKYRTLTKIYGRRFIIAI
;
A
#
# COMPACT_ATOMS: atom_id res chain seq x y z
N MET A 1 -0.85 -1.86 -17.78
CA MET A 1 -0.25 -1.48 -16.49
C MET A 1 -1.17 -1.81 -15.30
N LEU A 2 -2.39 -1.25 -15.18
CA LEU A 2 -3.32 -1.51 -14.05
C LEU A 2 -3.62 -3.00 -13.78
N ARG A 3 -3.92 -3.79 -14.82
CA ARG A 3 -4.25 -5.23 -14.69
C ARG A 3 -3.19 -6.05 -13.96
N PHE A 4 -1.92 -5.68 -14.09
CA PHE A 4 -0.81 -6.37 -13.44
C PHE A 4 -0.85 -6.18 -11.91
N ILE A 5 -1.20 -4.98 -11.44
CA ILE A 5 -1.32 -4.67 -10.00
C ILE A 5 -2.44 -5.49 -9.36
N PHE A 6 -3.55 -5.73 -10.07
CA PHE A 6 -4.63 -6.57 -9.56
C PHE A 6 -4.24 -8.04 -9.39
N ILE A 7 -3.24 -8.53 -10.14
CA ILE A 7 -2.83 -9.94 -10.14
C ILE A 7 -1.59 -10.17 -9.25
N LYS A 8 -0.61 -9.27 -9.32
CA LYS A 8 0.70 -9.41 -8.65
C LYS A 8 0.84 -8.53 -7.41
N GLY A 9 -0.15 -7.69 -7.13
CA GLY A 9 -0.05 -6.67 -6.08
C GLY A 9 0.76 -5.46 -6.52
N GLY A 10 0.83 -4.46 -5.65
CA GLY A 10 1.55 -3.22 -5.93
C GLY A 10 1.59 -2.27 -4.73
N LEU A 11 2.39 -1.22 -4.85
CA LEU A 11 2.53 -0.19 -3.84
C LEU A 11 1.95 1.12 -4.38
N ILE A 12 0.99 1.68 -3.66
CA ILE A 12 0.33 2.93 -4.03
C ILE A 12 0.59 3.93 -2.92
N GLU A 13 1.23 5.04 -3.25
CA GLU A 13 1.34 6.17 -2.36
C GLU A 13 0.18 7.14 -2.60
N ILE A 14 -0.43 7.57 -1.50
CA ILE A 14 -1.46 8.59 -1.43
C ILE A 14 -0.80 9.77 -0.72
N GLN A 15 -0.35 10.76 -1.48
CA GLN A 15 0.30 11.95 -0.97
C GLN A 15 -0.75 13.04 -0.70
N GLN A 16 -0.87 13.47 0.55
CA GLN A 16 -1.79 14.47 1.04
C GLN A 16 -1.04 15.77 1.33
N LYS A 17 -0.97 16.67 0.35
CA LYS A 17 -0.24 17.92 0.50
C LYS A 17 -1.12 19.02 1.08
N TRP A 18 -0.62 19.69 2.12
CA TRP A 18 -1.20 20.91 2.68
C TRP A 18 -0.36 22.10 2.25
N LYS A 19 -0.97 23.04 1.52
CA LYS A 19 -0.33 24.31 1.16
C LYS A 19 -1.23 25.43 1.67
N CYS A 20 -1.10 25.74 2.96
CA CYS A 20 -1.91 26.75 3.61
C CYS A 20 -1.13 28.05 3.77
N ASN A 21 -1.81 29.16 3.50
CA ASN A 21 -1.36 30.49 3.89
C ASN A 21 -2.20 30.95 5.08
N PHE A 22 -1.62 30.95 6.28
CA PHE A 22 -2.34 31.32 7.51
C PHE A 22 -2.56 32.83 7.67
N ASP A 23 -1.95 33.65 6.83
CA ASP A 23 -2.14 35.10 6.81
C ASP A 23 -3.33 35.53 5.93
N SER A 24 -3.95 34.59 5.22
CA SER A 24 -5.12 34.84 4.38
C SER A 24 -6.37 35.08 5.23
N LEU A 25 -7.14 36.13 4.91
CA LEU A 25 -8.48 36.36 5.50
C LEU A 25 -9.47 35.24 5.15
N GLU A 26 -9.16 34.39 4.16
CA GLU A 26 -9.98 33.27 3.72
C GLU A 26 -9.35 31.91 4.04
N VAL A 27 -8.44 31.84 5.03
CA VAL A 27 -7.72 30.60 5.40
C VAL A 27 -8.64 29.39 5.58
N GLU A 28 -9.82 29.56 6.17
CA GLU A 28 -10.79 28.47 6.39
C GLU A 28 -11.36 27.90 5.08
N LYS A 29 -11.35 28.67 3.99
CA LYS A 29 -11.82 28.26 2.66
C LYS A 29 -10.70 27.72 1.77
N GLU A 30 -9.45 28.11 2.04
CA GLU A 30 -8.29 27.81 1.19
C GLU A 30 -7.40 26.70 1.73
N CYS A 31 -7.42 26.44 3.04
CA CYS A 31 -6.58 25.44 3.68
C CYS A 31 -7.25 24.05 3.68
N PHE A 32 -7.23 23.40 2.52
CA PHE A 32 -7.66 22.01 2.37
C PHE A 32 -6.56 21.17 1.68
N PRO A 33 -6.50 19.87 1.94
CA PRO A 33 -5.46 19.03 1.37
C PRO A 33 -5.71 18.77 -0.11
N THR A 34 -4.63 18.72 -0.87
CA THR A 34 -4.63 18.17 -2.23
C THR A 34 -4.06 16.76 -2.22
N PHE A 35 -4.74 15.82 -2.87
CA PHE A 35 -4.29 14.43 -2.96
C PHE A 35 -3.63 14.12 -4.30
N THR A 36 -2.49 13.43 -4.26
CA THR A 36 -1.81 12.87 -5.44
C THR A 36 -1.59 11.38 -5.23
N PHE A 37 -1.85 10.58 -6.25
CA PHE A 37 -1.75 9.12 -6.19
C PHE A 37 -0.59 8.65 -7.05
N ASN A 38 0.44 8.08 -6.43
CA ASN A 38 1.61 7.59 -7.13
C ASN A 38 1.64 6.07 -7.07
N LEU A 39 1.75 5.43 -8.25
CA LEU A 39 2.12 4.02 -8.31
C LEU A 39 3.62 3.92 -8.07
N LEU A 40 4.02 3.52 -6.86
CA LEU A 40 5.43 3.26 -6.58
C LEU A 40 5.80 1.96 -7.29
N GLN A 41 6.77 2.07 -8.20
CA GLN A 41 7.13 1.00 -9.12
C GLN A 41 7.46 -0.28 -8.34
N SER A 42 6.69 -1.33 -8.57
CA SER A 42 6.86 -2.61 -7.89
C SER A 42 8.04 -3.36 -8.50
N GLY A 43 9.26 -3.00 -8.10
CA GLY A 43 10.49 -3.66 -8.48
C GLY A 43 10.82 -3.52 -9.98
N SER A 44 11.91 -2.82 -10.28
CA SER A 44 12.62 -2.94 -11.57
C SER A 44 13.28 -4.31 -11.77
N ASP A 45 13.04 -5.25 -10.86
CA ASP A 45 13.67 -6.56 -10.82
C ASP A 45 12.71 -7.58 -11.44
N GLU A 46 13.03 -8.04 -12.66
CA GLU A 46 12.25 -9.03 -13.41
C GLU A 46 11.93 -10.30 -12.60
N ARG A 47 12.73 -10.56 -11.55
CA ARG A 47 12.65 -11.73 -10.67
C ARG A 47 11.56 -11.64 -9.60
N SER A 48 11.07 -10.44 -9.27
CA SER A 48 10.03 -10.27 -8.23
C SER A 48 9.00 -9.18 -8.59
N PRO A 49 8.20 -9.43 -9.64
CA PRO A 49 7.10 -8.53 -10.02
C PRO A 49 6.03 -8.42 -8.92
N GLY A 50 5.71 -7.19 -8.51
CA GLY A 50 4.57 -6.87 -7.63
C GLY A 50 4.87 -6.89 -6.12
N ILE A 51 3.82 -6.97 -5.29
CA ILE A 51 3.92 -7.08 -3.83
C ILE A 51 3.13 -8.30 -3.34
N ASN A 52 3.81 -9.13 -2.54
CA ASN A 52 3.22 -10.28 -1.87
C ASN A 52 3.66 -10.35 -0.41
N TYR A 53 2.81 -10.95 0.42
CA TYR A 53 3.08 -11.23 1.82
C TYR A 53 2.86 -12.72 2.09
N ARG A 54 3.73 -13.32 2.90
CA ARG A 54 3.63 -14.74 3.29
C ARG A 54 3.49 -14.82 4.80
N PHE A 55 2.50 -15.55 5.27
CA PHE A 55 2.30 -15.85 6.69
C PHE A 55 1.89 -17.30 6.87
N ALA A 56 2.07 -17.81 8.09
CA ALA A 56 1.74 -19.19 8.42
C ALA A 56 0.82 -19.23 9.63
N GLU A 57 -0.33 -19.87 9.47
CA GLU A 57 -1.22 -20.23 10.57
C GLU A 57 -0.74 -21.56 11.14
N LYS A 58 -0.28 -21.56 12.39
CA LYS A 58 0.29 -22.73 13.05
C LYS A 58 -0.75 -23.35 13.98
N TYR A 59 -0.90 -24.67 13.93
CA TYR A 59 -1.84 -25.41 14.78
C TYR A 59 -1.25 -26.77 15.16
N SER A 60 -1.88 -27.47 16.12
CA SER A 60 -1.46 -28.81 16.52
C SER A 60 -2.64 -29.75 16.58
N VAL A 61 -2.44 -30.99 16.13
CA VAL A 61 -3.43 -32.06 16.19
C VAL A 61 -2.75 -33.25 16.87
N ASN A 62 -3.28 -33.69 18.01
CA ASN A 62 -2.75 -34.79 18.81
C ASN A 62 -1.24 -34.64 19.14
N GLY A 63 -0.79 -33.43 19.48
CA GLY A 63 0.61 -33.14 19.81
C GLY A 63 1.55 -32.99 18.60
N ILE A 64 1.09 -33.30 17.39
CA ILE A 64 1.84 -33.08 16.15
C ILE A 64 1.61 -31.64 15.69
N LYS A 65 2.68 -30.92 15.32
CA LYS A 65 2.61 -29.52 14.86
C LYS A 65 2.40 -29.44 13.35
N TYR A 66 1.42 -28.66 12.93
CA TYR A 66 1.07 -28.38 11.55
C TYR A 66 1.09 -26.88 11.27
N ARG A 67 1.12 -26.53 9.98
CA ARG A 67 0.89 -25.14 9.56
C ARG A 67 0.22 -25.07 8.19
N THR A 68 -0.60 -24.06 8.01
CA THR A 68 -1.06 -23.60 6.69
C THR A 68 -0.21 -22.40 6.30
N LEU A 69 0.55 -22.51 5.21
CA LEU A 69 1.34 -21.41 4.66
C LEU A 69 0.54 -20.69 3.57
N THR A 70 0.24 -19.42 3.78
CA THR A 70 -0.53 -18.59 2.85
C THR A 70 0.37 -17.56 2.19
N LYS A 71 0.28 -17.44 0.87
CA LYS A 71 0.90 -16.35 0.10
C LYS A 71 -0.22 -15.47 -0.47
N ILE A 72 -0.29 -14.22 -0.02
CA ILE A 72 -1.26 -13.24 -0.50
C ILE A 72 -0.58 -12.24 -1.44
N TYR A 73 -1.28 -11.88 -2.52
CA TYR A 73 -0.92 -10.77 -3.39
C TYR A 73 -1.89 -9.63 -3.11
N GLY A 74 -1.37 -8.43 -2.89
CA GLY A 74 -2.20 -7.33 -2.43
C GLY A 74 -1.63 -5.97 -2.80
N ARG A 75 -2.47 -4.96 -2.65
CA ARG A 75 -2.05 -3.56 -2.77
C ARG A 75 -1.76 -3.02 -1.38
N ARG A 76 -0.57 -2.47 -1.20
CA ARG A 76 -0.25 -1.70 -0.01
C ARG A 76 -0.44 -0.23 -0.33
N PHE A 77 -1.23 0.45 0.49
CA PHE A 77 -1.41 1.89 0.43
C PHE A 77 -0.50 2.53 1.47
N ILE A 78 0.33 3.47 1.04
CA ILE A 78 1.12 4.34 1.93
C ILE A 78 0.43 5.69 1.91
N ILE A 79 0.08 6.20 3.09
CA ILE A 79 -0.46 7.56 3.22
C ILE A 79 0.71 8.44 3.67
N ALA A 80 1.08 9.39 2.83
CA ALA A 80 2.12 10.38 3.10
C ALA A 80 1.46 11.77 3.20
N ILE A 81 1.97 12.62 4.08
CA ILE A 81 1.49 14.00 4.28
C ILE A 81 2.62 14.95 3.92
#